data_AF-A0A661DI55-F1
#
_entry.id   AF-A0A661DI55-F1
#
_cell.length_a   1.000
_cell.length_b   1.000
_cell.length_c   1.000
_cell.angle_alpha   90.00
_cell.angle_beta   90.00
_cell.angle_gamma   90.00
#
_symmetry.space_group_name_H-M   'P 1'
#
loop_
_entity.id
_entity.type
_entity.pdbx_description
1 polymer ?
#
loop_
_entity_poly.entity_id
_entity_poly.type
_entity_poly.pdbx_seq_one_letter_code
_entity_poly.pdbx_strand_id
1 'polypeptide(L)'
;MPSYLNGGALSGSVVAGDGYITPTIKEVDVMHHGKTVTITRTKDKDATMIPKTFAHTARACPPFCVQPITVAKGVGTIGELEVLEYLKRASHGDRSIMVVDSRTPEWVQQGTIPGSVSIPWNKISLDSQGEFAVESETEILNDILSKDLGVRITDGKRDFRNAKTLVLFCNGNWCPQSSTNIKTLIKLGYPVYKLKWYRGGMQSWVSLGLTTVKP
;
A
#
# COMPACT_ATOMS: atom_id res chain seq x y z
N MET A 1 3.24 -32.83 -53.07
CA MET A 1 3.29 -33.25 -51.65
C MET A 1 3.79 -32.06 -50.84
N PRO A 2 3.05 -31.57 -49.83
CA PRO A 2 3.41 -30.38 -49.07
C PRO A 2 4.38 -30.74 -47.94
N SER A 3 5.49 -30.00 -47.83
CA SER A 3 6.40 -30.06 -46.70
C SER A 3 6.16 -28.84 -45.80
N TYR A 4 5.34 -29.04 -44.78
CA TYR A 4 5.16 -28.09 -43.68
C TYR A 4 6.41 -28.12 -42.79
N LEU A 5 7.20 -27.04 -42.79
CA LEU A 5 8.18 -26.81 -41.72
C LEU A 5 7.41 -26.41 -40.46
N ASN A 6 7.38 -27.32 -39.48
CA ASN A 6 6.99 -27.02 -38.11
C ASN A 6 8.06 -26.12 -37.48
N GLY A 7 7.79 -24.82 -37.42
CA GLY A 7 8.52 -23.88 -36.58
C GLY A 7 8.13 -24.09 -35.12
N GLY A 8 8.85 -24.97 -34.43
CA GLY A 8 8.72 -25.12 -32.99
C GLY A 8 9.21 -23.86 -32.27
N ALA A 9 8.29 -23.10 -31.70
CA ALA A 9 8.64 -22.02 -30.77
C ALA A 9 9.24 -22.65 -29.50
N LEU A 10 10.54 -22.48 -29.31
CA LEU A 10 11.21 -22.76 -28.04
C LEU A 10 10.73 -21.75 -27.00
N SER A 11 9.71 -22.11 -26.24
CA SER A 11 9.35 -21.45 -24.99
C SER A 11 10.44 -21.73 -23.97
N GLY A 12 11.44 -20.85 -23.89
CA GLY A 12 12.47 -20.88 -22.87
C GLY A 12 11.82 -20.89 -21.48
N SER A 13 12.01 -21.99 -20.75
CA SER A 13 11.54 -22.10 -19.37
C SER A 13 12.37 -21.18 -18.49
N VAL A 14 11.75 -20.17 -17.88
CA VAL A 14 12.41 -19.31 -16.90
C VAL A 14 12.65 -20.16 -15.65
N VAL A 15 13.90 -20.55 -15.42
CA VAL A 15 14.31 -21.24 -14.19
C VAL A 15 14.47 -20.17 -13.10
N ALA A 16 13.48 -20.04 -12.24
CA ALA A 16 13.55 -19.18 -11.06
C ALA A 16 14.62 -19.70 -10.09
N GLY A 17 15.42 -18.81 -9.50
CA GLY A 17 16.38 -19.17 -8.45
C GLY A 17 15.74 -19.17 -7.06
N ASP A 18 16.42 -19.78 -6.09
CA ASP A 18 16.00 -19.74 -4.67
C ASP A 18 15.77 -18.29 -4.20
N GLY A 19 14.62 -18.05 -3.55
CA GLY A 19 14.30 -16.75 -2.92
C GLY A 19 13.79 -15.64 -3.86
N TYR A 20 13.52 -15.95 -5.13
CA TYR A 20 12.88 -15.00 -6.04
C TYR A 20 11.45 -14.64 -5.58
N ILE A 21 11.01 -13.41 -5.84
CA ILE A 21 9.64 -12.95 -5.55
C ILE A 21 8.65 -13.61 -6.54
N THR A 22 8.98 -13.59 -7.83
CA THR A 22 8.28 -14.32 -8.91
C THR A 22 9.31 -14.99 -9.81
N PRO A 23 8.92 -15.86 -10.77
CA PRO A 23 9.90 -16.47 -11.68
C PRO A 23 10.79 -15.46 -12.42
N THR A 24 10.31 -14.24 -12.64
CA THR A 24 11.02 -13.18 -13.38
C THR A 24 11.46 -12.01 -12.50
N ILE A 25 11.01 -11.93 -11.25
CA ILE A 25 11.35 -10.85 -10.31
C ILE A 25 12.15 -11.46 -9.16
N LYS A 26 13.46 -11.23 -9.18
CA LYS A 26 14.35 -11.62 -8.08
C LYS A 26 14.16 -10.73 -6.85
N GLU A 27 14.25 -9.42 -7.08
CA GLU A 27 14.25 -8.37 -6.05
C GLU A 27 13.79 -7.04 -6.64
N VAL A 28 13.44 -6.09 -5.77
CA VAL A 28 13.06 -4.73 -6.16
C VAL A 28 13.75 -3.72 -5.25
N ASP A 29 14.59 -2.87 -5.84
CA ASP A 29 15.19 -1.75 -5.13
C ASP A 29 14.23 -0.58 -5.01
N VAL A 30 14.10 -0.05 -3.79
CA VAL A 30 13.25 1.09 -3.48
C VAL A 30 13.98 2.11 -2.62
N MET A 31 13.59 3.37 -2.73
CA MET A 31 14.10 4.46 -1.89
C MET A 31 13.25 4.56 -0.62
N HIS A 32 13.90 4.46 0.54
CA HIS A 32 13.27 4.66 1.84
C HIS A 32 14.11 5.63 2.67
N HIS A 33 13.55 6.78 3.03
CA HIS A 33 14.25 7.86 3.75
C HIS A 33 15.62 8.22 3.15
N GLY A 34 15.70 8.31 1.82
CA GLY A 34 16.93 8.69 1.10
C GLY A 34 17.97 7.57 0.96
N LYS A 35 17.67 6.36 1.44
CA LYS A 35 18.54 5.18 1.28
C LYS A 35 17.87 4.14 0.39
N THR A 36 18.66 3.46 -0.44
CA THR A 36 18.19 2.31 -1.20
C THR A 36 18.01 1.12 -0.27
N VAL A 37 16.85 0.47 -0.35
CA VAL A 37 16.51 -0.77 0.34
C VAL A 37 16.05 -1.78 -0.71
N THR A 38 16.62 -2.97 -0.68
CA THR A 38 16.24 -4.07 -1.59
C THR A 38 15.13 -4.90 -0.95
N ILE A 39 13.99 -4.95 -1.62
CA ILE A 39 12.89 -5.86 -1.27
C ILE A 39 13.18 -7.23 -1.89
N THR A 40 13.32 -8.24 -1.04
CA THR A 40 13.50 -9.65 -1.41
C THR A 40 12.55 -10.52 -0.60
N ARG A 41 12.45 -11.81 -0.93
CA ARG A 41 11.95 -12.80 0.04
C ARG A 41 13.03 -13.12 1.08
N THR A 42 12.62 -13.65 2.22
CA THR A 42 13.54 -14.15 3.24
C THR A 42 14.48 -15.20 2.66
N LYS A 43 15.74 -15.17 3.08
CA LYS A 43 16.75 -16.19 2.75
C LYS A 43 16.78 -17.33 3.78
N ASP A 44 16.10 -17.14 4.91
CA ASP A 44 15.95 -18.17 5.93
C ASP A 44 15.01 -19.26 5.42
N LYS A 45 15.57 -20.44 5.15
CA LYS A 45 14.84 -21.61 4.63
C LYS A 45 14.01 -22.30 5.71
N ASP A 46 14.28 -22.02 6.98
CA ASP A 46 13.58 -22.59 8.14
C ASP A 46 12.49 -21.63 8.67
N ALA A 47 12.34 -20.45 8.06
CA ALA A 47 11.32 -19.47 8.41
C ALA A 47 9.90 -20.03 8.19
N THR A 48 9.27 -20.44 9.29
CA THR A 48 7.91 -21.01 9.32
C THR A 48 6.88 -20.09 9.96
N MET A 49 7.32 -18.97 10.54
CA MET A 49 6.49 -18.09 11.36
C MET A 49 6.51 -16.65 10.85
N ILE A 50 5.32 -16.04 10.79
CA ILE A 50 5.18 -14.58 10.63
C ILE A 50 5.39 -13.86 11.98
N PRO A 51 5.62 -12.53 12.01
CA PRO A 51 5.71 -11.79 13.25
C PRO A 51 4.49 -12.04 14.16
N LYS A 52 4.74 -12.23 15.47
CA LYS A 52 3.73 -12.65 16.45
C LYS A 52 2.47 -11.80 16.45
N THR A 53 2.59 -10.50 16.14
CA THR A 53 1.45 -9.58 16.07
C THR A 53 0.43 -9.92 14.98
N PHE A 54 0.87 -10.60 13.91
CA PHE A 54 0.02 -11.09 12.83
C PHE A 54 -0.43 -12.54 13.00
N ALA A 55 0.15 -13.30 13.94
CA ALA A 55 -0.22 -14.69 14.21
C ALA A 55 -1.58 -14.85 14.92
N HIS A 56 -2.11 -13.80 15.56
CA HIS A 56 -3.40 -13.85 16.25
C HIS A 56 -4.57 -13.77 15.26
N THR A 57 -5.39 -14.83 15.20
CA THR A 57 -6.53 -14.97 14.27
C THR A 57 -7.89 -14.74 14.91
N ALA A 58 -8.02 -14.90 16.23
CA ALA A 58 -9.29 -14.80 16.97
C ALA A 58 -9.70 -13.34 17.27
N ARG A 59 -9.78 -12.51 16.21
CA ARG A 59 -10.12 -11.08 16.34
C ARG A 59 -11.63 -10.89 16.36
N ALA A 60 -12.15 -10.27 17.42
CA ALA A 60 -13.56 -9.91 17.49
C ALA A 60 -13.90 -8.75 16.53
N CYS A 61 -15.09 -8.82 15.95
CA CYS A 61 -15.71 -7.73 15.20
C CYS A 61 -16.84 -7.15 16.06
N PRO A 62 -16.88 -5.82 16.32
CA PRO A 62 -15.88 -4.79 15.97
C PRO A 62 -14.62 -4.78 16.87
N PRO A 63 -13.54 -4.05 16.50
CA PRO A 63 -13.38 -3.27 15.27
C PRO A 63 -12.79 -4.06 14.08
N PHE A 64 -12.40 -5.32 14.28
CA PHE A 64 -11.65 -6.11 13.29
C PHE A 64 -12.53 -6.87 12.30
N CYS A 65 -13.61 -6.23 11.86
CA CYS A 65 -14.53 -6.82 10.89
C CYS A 65 -13.83 -7.04 9.55
N VAL A 66 -14.05 -8.21 8.94
CA VAL A 66 -13.48 -8.54 7.63
C VAL A 66 -13.98 -7.54 6.59
N GLN A 67 -13.04 -6.88 5.91
CA GLN A 67 -13.31 -5.88 4.90
C GLN A 67 -13.68 -6.55 3.56
N PRO A 68 -14.61 -6.02 2.77
CA PRO A 68 -14.94 -6.55 1.44
C PRO A 68 -13.73 -6.48 0.50
N ILE A 69 -13.77 -7.20 -0.64
CA ILE A 69 -12.71 -7.09 -1.66
C ILE A 69 -12.73 -5.69 -2.33
N THR A 70 -13.91 -5.09 -2.45
CA THR A 70 -14.11 -3.76 -3.01
C THR A 70 -14.46 -2.79 -1.89
N VAL A 71 -13.59 -1.83 -1.60
CA VAL A 71 -13.84 -0.81 -0.57
C VAL A 71 -14.82 0.27 -1.02
N ALA A 72 -14.77 0.64 -2.29
CA ALA A 72 -15.66 1.59 -2.95
C ALA A 72 -15.56 1.42 -4.48
N LYS A 73 -16.62 1.79 -5.21
CA LYS A 73 -16.62 1.74 -6.67
C LYS A 73 -15.53 2.64 -7.26
N GLY A 74 -14.75 2.11 -8.20
CA GLY A 74 -13.68 2.83 -8.89
C GLY A 74 -12.33 2.84 -8.17
N VAL A 75 -12.26 2.39 -6.91
CA VAL A 75 -11.00 2.18 -6.19
C VAL A 75 -10.38 0.86 -6.65
N GLY A 76 -9.10 0.88 -7.01
CA GLY A 76 -8.39 -0.33 -7.42
C GLY A 76 -7.93 -1.14 -6.21
N THR A 77 -8.49 -2.32 -5.98
CA THR A 77 -7.91 -3.28 -5.03
C THR A 77 -6.74 -3.99 -5.70
N ILE A 78 -5.58 -4.01 -5.03
CA ILE A 78 -4.32 -4.51 -5.60
C ILE A 78 -3.66 -5.54 -4.67
N GLY A 79 -2.74 -6.33 -5.24
CA GLY A 79 -1.87 -7.27 -4.53
C GLY A 79 -0.42 -6.81 -4.48
N GLU A 80 0.46 -7.74 -4.09
CA GLU A 80 1.87 -7.46 -3.77
C GLU A 80 2.67 -7.04 -5.00
N LEU A 81 2.37 -7.62 -6.17
CA LEU A 81 3.09 -7.31 -7.41
C LEU A 81 2.83 -5.88 -7.87
N GLU A 82 1.58 -5.42 -7.81
CA GLU A 82 1.26 -4.03 -8.13
C GLU A 82 1.85 -3.08 -7.10
N VAL A 83 1.86 -3.43 -5.80
CA VAL A 83 2.52 -2.63 -4.76
C VAL A 83 4.01 -2.46 -5.07
N LEU A 84 4.70 -3.55 -5.43
CA LEU A 84 6.11 -3.51 -5.85
C LEU A 84 6.33 -2.59 -7.06
N GLU A 85 5.42 -2.61 -8.04
CA GLU A 85 5.47 -1.70 -9.20
C GLU A 85 5.33 -0.24 -8.78
N TYR A 86 4.34 0.10 -7.93
CA TYR A 86 4.16 1.46 -7.44
C TYR A 86 5.37 1.95 -6.63
N LEU A 87 5.93 1.11 -5.75
CA LEU A 87 7.12 1.44 -4.98
C LEU A 87 8.33 1.66 -5.89
N LYS A 88 8.53 0.80 -6.89
CA LYS A 88 9.60 0.94 -7.87
C LYS A 88 9.46 2.26 -8.62
N ARG A 89 8.28 2.57 -9.16
CA ARG A 89 8.04 3.83 -9.89
C ARG A 89 8.28 5.06 -9.02
N ALA A 90 7.74 5.07 -7.80
CA ALA A 90 7.97 6.17 -6.85
C ALA A 90 9.46 6.38 -6.55
N SER A 91 10.20 5.27 -6.40
CA SER A 91 11.65 5.30 -6.15
C SER A 91 12.47 5.77 -7.35
N HIS A 92 11.98 5.58 -8.57
CA HIS A 92 12.60 6.02 -9.82
C HIS A 92 12.12 7.43 -10.26
N GLY A 93 11.62 8.23 -9.32
CA GLY A 93 11.32 9.64 -9.55
C GLY A 93 9.87 9.96 -9.96
N ASP A 94 8.97 8.98 -10.01
CA ASP A 94 7.53 9.26 -10.22
C ASP A 94 6.93 9.90 -8.96
N ARG A 95 7.03 11.23 -8.89
CA ARG A 95 6.48 12.03 -7.78
C ARG A 95 4.96 12.07 -7.78
N SER A 96 4.27 11.48 -8.76
CA SER A 96 2.81 11.42 -8.78
C SER A 96 2.26 10.26 -7.95
N ILE A 97 3.10 9.40 -7.37
CA ILE A 97 2.70 8.24 -6.56
C ILE A 97 3.11 8.42 -5.10
N MET A 98 2.31 7.87 -4.19
CA MET A 98 2.69 7.65 -2.80
C MET A 98 2.09 6.34 -2.29
N VAL A 99 2.92 5.52 -1.65
CA VAL A 99 2.46 4.34 -0.90
C VAL A 99 2.35 4.75 0.58
N VAL A 100 1.17 4.60 1.16
CA VAL A 100 0.81 5.14 2.47
C VAL A 100 0.51 4.02 3.45
N ASP A 101 1.31 3.96 4.51
CA ASP A 101 1.00 3.17 5.69
C ASP A 101 -0.01 3.94 6.55
N SER A 102 -1.26 3.44 6.59
CA SER A 102 -2.35 4.10 7.33
C SER A 102 -2.38 3.72 8.82
N ARG A 103 -1.43 2.91 9.28
CA ARG A 103 -1.40 2.44 10.67
C ARG A 103 -0.92 3.54 11.62
N THR A 104 -1.19 3.34 12.91
CA THR A 104 -0.69 4.24 13.95
C THR A 104 0.83 4.05 14.14
N PRO A 105 1.55 5.04 14.70
CA PRO A 105 3.01 4.98 14.85
C PRO A 105 3.52 3.72 15.57
N GLU A 106 2.76 3.19 16.54
CA GLU A 106 3.13 1.99 17.31
C GLU A 106 3.22 0.74 16.42
N TRP A 107 2.41 0.66 15.37
CA TRP A 107 2.48 -0.41 14.38
C TRP A 107 3.63 -0.22 13.39
N VAL A 108 3.90 1.03 13.01
CA VAL A 108 4.99 1.35 12.07
C VAL A 108 6.35 1.06 12.72
N GLN A 109 6.51 1.35 14.02
CA GLN A 109 7.72 1.02 14.79
C GLN A 109 8.05 -0.49 14.81
N GLN A 110 7.04 -1.36 14.64
CA GLN A 110 7.24 -2.81 14.57
C GLN A 110 7.70 -3.29 13.19
N GLY A 111 7.64 -2.45 12.17
CA GLY A 111 8.03 -2.74 10.80
C GLY A 111 6.97 -2.30 9.80
N THR A 112 7.42 -1.75 8.67
CA THR A 112 6.59 -1.30 7.55
C THR A 112 7.19 -1.72 6.20
N ILE A 113 6.44 -1.47 5.12
CA ILE A 113 6.86 -1.72 3.73
C ILE A 113 7.91 -0.66 3.35
N PRO A 114 9.11 -1.07 2.87
CA PRO A 114 10.12 -0.13 2.41
C PRO A 114 9.59 0.78 1.30
N GLY A 115 9.95 2.06 1.37
CA GLY A 115 9.47 3.10 0.43
C GLY A 115 8.06 3.64 0.70
N SER A 116 7.35 3.15 1.72
CA SER A 116 6.09 3.75 2.16
C SER A 116 6.30 5.00 3.04
N VAL A 117 5.28 5.85 3.09
CA VAL A 117 5.16 7.03 3.97
C VAL A 117 4.11 6.76 5.04
N SER A 118 4.41 7.05 6.30
CA SER A 118 3.46 6.89 7.41
C SER A 118 2.51 8.08 7.48
N ILE A 119 1.21 7.84 7.23
CA ILE A 119 0.14 8.83 7.45
C ILE A 119 -0.98 8.13 8.24
N PRO A 120 -0.96 8.21 9.58
CA PRO A 120 -1.91 7.51 10.43
C PRO A 120 -3.36 7.85 10.08
N TRP A 121 -4.23 6.86 10.09
CA TRP A 121 -5.62 7.02 9.66
C TRP A 121 -6.39 8.10 10.40
N ASN A 122 -6.12 8.27 11.70
CA ASN A 122 -6.75 9.28 12.54
C ASN A 122 -6.31 10.73 12.20
N LYS A 123 -5.37 10.92 11.27
CA LYS A 123 -5.04 12.24 10.70
C LYS A 123 -5.83 12.57 9.43
N ILE A 124 -6.52 11.59 8.85
CA ILE A 124 -7.34 11.76 7.65
C ILE A 124 -8.82 11.54 7.98
N SER A 125 -9.14 10.59 8.85
CA SER A 125 -10.52 10.19 9.15
C SER A 125 -11.32 11.31 9.82
N LEU A 126 -12.55 11.47 9.36
CA LEU A 126 -13.58 12.27 10.02
C LEU A 126 -14.16 11.47 11.21
N ASP A 127 -14.74 12.17 12.17
CA ASP A 127 -15.49 11.57 13.27
C ASP A 127 -16.77 10.85 12.79
N SER A 128 -17.56 10.33 13.75
CA SER A 128 -18.82 9.63 13.47
C SER A 128 -19.86 10.47 12.74
N GLN A 129 -19.81 11.80 12.87
CA GLN A 129 -20.70 12.75 12.23
C GLN A 129 -20.22 13.11 10.81
N GLY A 130 -19.01 12.69 10.44
CA GLY A 130 -18.39 13.09 9.17
C GLY A 130 -17.80 14.49 9.23
N GLU A 131 -17.49 14.99 10.43
CA GLU A 131 -16.87 16.28 10.68
C GLU A 131 -15.47 16.08 11.31
N PHE A 132 -14.68 17.14 11.35
CA PHE A 132 -13.47 17.17 12.18
C PHE A 132 -13.90 17.75 13.52
N ALA A 133 -13.56 17.07 14.62
CA ALA A 133 -14.08 17.43 15.94
C ALA A 133 -13.49 18.75 16.45
N VAL A 134 -12.32 19.14 15.94
CA VAL A 134 -11.59 20.35 16.34
C VAL A 134 -10.91 21.01 15.13
N GLU A 135 -10.81 22.34 15.13
CA GLU A 135 -10.16 23.14 14.07
C GLU A 135 -8.74 22.66 13.74
N SER A 136 -7.97 22.27 14.76
CA SER A 136 -6.61 21.73 14.59
C SER A 136 -6.55 20.43 13.77
N GLU A 137 -7.60 19.59 13.80
CA GLU A 137 -7.68 18.40 12.96
C GLU A 137 -7.90 18.75 11.48
N THR A 138 -8.67 19.82 11.23
CA THR A 138 -8.89 20.35 9.88
C THR A 138 -7.60 20.93 9.30
N GLU A 139 -6.82 21.65 10.12
CA GLU A 139 -5.50 22.16 9.72
C GLU A 139 -4.54 21.03 9.37
N ILE A 140 -4.45 19.98 10.21
CA ILE A 140 -3.61 18.81 9.94
C ILE A 140 -4.03 18.12 8.65
N LEU A 141 -5.33 17.91 8.42
CA LEU A 141 -5.80 17.34 7.16
C LEU A 141 -5.39 18.22 5.98
N ASN A 142 -5.61 19.53 6.05
CA ASN A 142 -5.30 20.45 4.95
C ASN A 142 -3.80 20.48 4.66
N ASP A 143 -2.95 20.38 5.69
CA ASP A 143 -1.51 20.22 5.56
C ASP A 143 -1.16 18.92 4.85
N ILE A 144 -1.73 17.78 5.25
CA ILE A 144 -1.51 16.49 4.56
C ILE A 144 -1.96 16.58 3.10
N LEU A 145 -3.18 17.07 2.86
CA LEU A 145 -3.72 17.22 1.51
C LEU A 145 -2.81 18.06 0.62
N SER A 146 -2.33 19.19 1.13
CA SER A 146 -1.53 20.15 0.35
C SER A 146 -0.06 19.79 0.22
N LYS A 147 0.61 19.52 1.34
CA LYS A 147 2.06 19.27 1.40
C LYS A 147 2.42 17.87 0.93
N ASP A 148 1.63 16.87 1.33
CA ASP A 148 1.94 15.47 1.04
C ASP A 148 1.21 14.94 -0.20
N LEU A 149 -0.08 15.23 -0.35
CA LEU A 149 -0.94 14.58 -1.35
C LEU A 149 -1.10 15.37 -2.65
N GLY A 150 -0.56 16.59 -2.74
CA GLY A 150 -0.56 17.42 -3.96
C GLY A 150 -1.90 18.09 -4.27
N VAL A 151 -2.77 18.26 -3.27
CA VAL A 151 -4.07 18.92 -3.40
C VAL A 151 -3.91 20.42 -3.18
N ARG A 152 -4.32 21.24 -4.14
CA ARG A 152 -4.28 22.69 -3.96
C ARG A 152 -5.51 23.14 -3.19
N ILE A 153 -5.31 23.95 -2.15
CA ILE A 153 -6.41 24.53 -1.35
C ILE A 153 -6.39 26.04 -1.55
N THR A 154 -7.52 26.63 -1.94
CA THR A 154 -7.67 28.08 -2.17
C THR A 154 -9.07 28.49 -1.74
N ASP A 155 -9.17 29.46 -0.83
CA ASP A 155 -10.44 29.94 -0.24
C ASP A 155 -11.35 28.80 0.23
N GLY A 156 -10.77 27.80 0.93
CA GLY A 156 -11.47 26.62 1.42
C GLY A 156 -11.85 25.57 0.35
N LYS A 157 -11.62 25.85 -0.93
CA LYS A 157 -11.89 24.91 -2.05
C LYS A 157 -10.68 24.04 -2.33
N ARG A 158 -10.93 22.74 -2.50
CA ARG A 158 -9.90 21.72 -2.81
C ARG A 158 -9.87 21.41 -4.31
N ASP A 159 -8.68 21.45 -4.89
CA ASP A 159 -8.41 21.12 -6.29
C ASP A 159 -7.47 19.91 -6.37
N PHE A 160 -8.00 18.80 -6.88
CA PHE A 160 -7.34 17.49 -6.94
C PHE A 160 -6.64 17.20 -8.28
N ARG A 161 -6.56 18.17 -9.20
CA ARG A 161 -5.92 17.95 -10.53
C ARG A 161 -4.50 17.40 -10.39
N ASN A 162 -3.72 17.97 -9.47
CA ASN A 162 -2.33 17.57 -9.19
C ASN A 162 -2.20 16.53 -8.07
N ALA A 163 -3.32 16.02 -7.55
CA ALA A 163 -3.29 15.05 -6.45
C ALA A 163 -2.56 13.77 -6.87
N LYS A 164 -1.81 13.17 -5.95
CA LYS A 164 -1.07 11.93 -6.19
C LYS A 164 -2.01 10.73 -6.39
N THR A 165 -1.51 9.67 -7.02
CA THR A 165 -2.05 8.32 -6.90
C THR A 165 -1.60 7.74 -5.57
N LEU A 166 -2.54 7.31 -4.74
CA LEU A 166 -2.27 6.79 -3.42
C LEU A 166 -2.48 5.27 -3.39
N VAL A 167 -1.50 4.55 -2.88
CA VAL A 167 -1.62 3.13 -2.51
C VAL A 167 -1.71 3.04 -1.00
N LEU A 168 -2.89 2.79 -0.45
CA LEU A 168 -3.10 2.76 1.00
C LEU A 168 -3.15 1.32 1.51
N PHE A 169 -2.49 1.07 2.64
CA PHE A 169 -2.53 -0.23 3.32
C PHE A 169 -2.62 -0.10 4.84
N CYS A 170 -2.97 -1.21 5.49
CA CYS A 170 -2.97 -1.37 6.94
C CYS A 170 -2.38 -2.75 7.32
N ASN A 171 -2.77 -3.33 8.45
CA ASN A 171 -2.33 -4.63 8.95
C ASN A 171 -2.86 -5.80 8.12
N GLY A 172 -4.06 -5.70 7.55
CA GLY A 172 -4.61 -6.75 6.71
C GLY A 172 -6.09 -6.55 6.42
N ASN A 173 -6.71 -7.58 5.86
CA ASN A 173 -8.11 -7.57 5.43
C ASN A 173 -9.14 -7.42 6.56
N TRP A 174 -8.71 -7.47 7.83
CA TRP A 174 -9.51 -7.24 9.03
C TRP A 174 -9.30 -5.84 9.62
N CYS A 175 -8.33 -5.06 9.10
CA CYS A 175 -8.05 -3.71 9.60
C CYS A 175 -8.89 -2.65 8.85
N PRO A 176 -9.67 -1.81 9.56
CA PRO A 176 -10.48 -0.77 8.92
C PRO A 176 -9.72 0.54 8.60
N GLN A 177 -8.51 0.73 9.13
CA GLN A 177 -7.83 2.05 9.10
C GLN A 177 -7.64 2.60 7.67
N SER A 178 -7.07 1.80 6.76
CA SER A 178 -6.88 2.22 5.36
C SER A 178 -8.19 2.37 4.59
N SER A 179 -9.20 1.54 4.86
CA SER A 179 -10.51 1.65 4.20
C SER A 179 -11.29 2.88 4.68
N THR A 180 -11.16 3.25 5.96
CA THR A 180 -11.66 4.52 6.50
C THR A 180 -11.01 5.71 5.80
N ASN A 181 -9.68 5.74 5.66
CA ASN A 181 -8.98 6.80 4.92
C ASN A 181 -9.48 6.93 3.49
N ILE A 182 -9.61 5.82 2.76
CA ILE A 182 -10.11 5.80 1.38
C ILE A 182 -11.50 6.41 1.31
N LYS A 183 -12.43 5.97 2.16
CA LYS A 183 -13.81 6.48 2.17
C LYS A 183 -13.85 7.97 2.50
N THR A 184 -13.04 8.43 3.44
CA THR A 184 -12.94 9.85 3.78
C THR A 184 -12.39 10.66 2.61
N LEU A 185 -11.28 10.25 1.99
CA LEU A 185 -10.72 10.92 0.82
C LEU A 185 -11.76 11.04 -0.32
N ILE A 186 -12.53 9.98 -0.57
CA ILE A 186 -13.64 10.02 -1.56
C ILE A 186 -14.68 11.08 -1.19
N LYS A 187 -15.12 11.13 0.08
CA LYS A 187 -16.06 12.16 0.56
C LYS A 187 -15.52 13.58 0.37
N LEU A 188 -14.20 13.78 0.50
CA LEU A 188 -13.55 15.07 0.29
C LEU A 188 -13.37 15.44 -1.19
N GLY A 189 -13.70 14.53 -2.12
CA GLY A 189 -13.60 14.75 -3.57
C GLY A 189 -12.35 14.17 -4.24
N TYR A 190 -11.57 13.34 -3.54
CA TYR A 190 -10.39 12.70 -4.12
C TYR A 190 -10.80 11.77 -5.28
N PRO A 191 -10.13 11.83 -6.46
CA PRO A 191 -10.54 11.03 -7.60
C PRO A 191 -10.38 9.54 -7.32
N VAL A 192 -11.48 8.77 -7.39
CA VAL A 192 -11.50 7.33 -7.04
C VAL A 192 -10.47 6.51 -7.82
N TYR A 193 -10.22 6.85 -9.09
CA TYR A 193 -9.26 6.13 -9.94
C TYR A 193 -7.79 6.35 -9.50
N LYS A 194 -7.50 7.40 -8.72
CA LYS A 194 -6.20 7.66 -8.10
C LYS A 194 -6.02 6.93 -6.76
N LEU A 195 -7.04 6.25 -6.25
CA LEU A 195 -6.97 5.50 -5.00
C LEU A 195 -6.79 4.01 -5.29
N LYS A 196 -5.75 3.42 -4.71
CA LYS A 196 -5.48 1.98 -4.71
C LYS A 196 -5.46 1.49 -3.28
N TRP A 197 -5.99 0.28 -3.08
CA TRP A 197 -6.07 -0.34 -1.77
C TRP A 197 -5.34 -1.67 -1.78
N TYR A 198 -4.23 -1.73 -1.06
CA TYR A 198 -3.56 -2.99 -0.79
C TYR A 198 -4.24 -3.65 0.42
N ARG A 199 -5.31 -4.38 0.14
CA ARG A 199 -6.20 -5.03 1.14
C ARG A 199 -5.47 -6.05 2.01
N GLY A 200 -4.48 -6.75 1.45
CA GLY A 200 -3.70 -7.78 2.15
C GLY A 200 -2.86 -7.20 3.29
N GLY A 201 -2.46 -5.94 3.16
CA GLY A 201 -1.72 -5.21 4.19
C GLY A 201 -0.41 -5.86 4.60
N MET A 202 0.08 -5.48 5.77
CA MET A 202 1.32 -6.02 6.33
C MET A 202 1.26 -7.53 6.55
N GLN A 203 0.12 -8.09 6.94
CA GLN A 203 -0.02 -9.53 7.14
C GLN A 203 0.27 -10.31 5.87
N SER A 204 -0.31 -9.93 4.74
CA SER A 204 -0.02 -10.59 3.46
C SER A 204 1.44 -10.39 3.03
N TRP A 205 1.98 -9.18 3.26
CA TRP A 205 3.38 -8.85 2.95
C TRP A 205 4.37 -9.75 3.71
N VAL A 206 4.22 -9.86 5.03
CA VAL A 206 5.11 -10.67 5.87
C VAL A 206 4.85 -12.17 5.72
N SER A 207 3.64 -12.59 5.34
CA SER A 207 3.34 -14.00 5.00
C SER A 207 4.12 -14.50 3.79
N LEU A 208 4.54 -13.60 2.89
CA LEU A 208 5.43 -13.95 1.78
C LEU A 208 6.92 -13.89 2.16
N GLY A 209 7.23 -13.46 3.39
CA GLY A 209 8.60 -13.24 3.86
C GLY A 209 9.27 -12.04 3.19
N LEU A 210 8.50 -11.04 2.74
CA LEU A 210 9.05 -9.86 2.07
C LEU A 210 9.74 -8.92 3.07
N THR A 211 10.81 -8.26 2.62
CA THR A 211 11.58 -7.28 3.41
C THR A 211 10.69 -6.24 4.09
N THR A 212 10.97 -5.94 5.35
CA THR A 212 10.37 -4.82 6.09
C THR A 212 11.47 -3.92 6.66
N VAL A 213 11.11 -2.69 6.98
CA VAL A 213 12.00 -1.68 7.59
C VAL A 213 11.35 -1.08 8.81
N LYS A 214 12.16 -0.60 9.75
CA LYS A 214 11.69 0.20 10.89
C LYS A 214 12.07 1.67 10.63
N PRO A 215 11.32 2.64 11.21
CA PRO A 215 11.62 4.06 11.11
C PRO A 215 13.04 4.42 11.58
#